data_AF-A0A7V5V2T4-F1
#
_entry.id   AF-A0A7V5V2T4-F1
#
_cell.length_a   1.000
_cell.length_b   1.000
_cell.length_c   1.000
_cell.angle_alpha   90.00
_cell.angle_beta   90.00
_cell.angle_gamma   90.00
#
_symmetry.space_group_name_H-M   'P 1'
#
loop_
_entity.id
_entity.type
_entity.pdbx_description
1 polymer ?
#
loop_
_entity_poly.entity_id
_entity_poly.type
_entity_poly.pdbx_seq_one_letter_code
_entity_poly.pdbx_strand_id
1 'polypeptide(L)'
;MADKFYSKVQDVHDIDESTTGQFDIVLMLGLIYHLENPIGAIRKAHALCKNVCLIETQVAPNLSGQLDWGNYTFVKPMMGSFAIIDETEETHGPEMSTTGICLAPSIEALMWIMRKVGFKEVKLIEPQDHHYEQHRFKKRVMVAGYV
;
A
#
# COMPACT_ATOMS: atom_id res chain seq x y z
N MET A 1 26.46 22.64 -7.04
CA MET A 1 25.63 21.79 -6.16
C MET A 1 25.04 20.74 -7.07
N ALA A 2 25.21 19.45 -6.78
CA ALA A 2 24.43 18.44 -7.48
C ALA A 2 22.93 18.71 -7.24
N ASP A 3 22.11 18.47 -8.25
CA ASP A 3 20.66 18.66 -8.16
C ASP A 3 20.13 17.85 -6.96
N LYS A 4 19.54 18.57 -6.00
CA LYS A 4 19.00 17.97 -4.76
C LYS A 4 17.64 17.30 -4.97
N PHE A 5 17.07 17.42 -6.17
CA PHE A 5 15.74 16.97 -6.50
C PHE A 5 15.66 16.53 -7.97
N TYR A 6 15.03 15.40 -8.21
CA TYR A 6 14.70 14.87 -9.53
C TYR A 6 13.24 14.42 -9.51
N SER A 7 12.49 14.75 -10.56
CA SER A 7 11.10 14.34 -10.73
C SER A 7 10.88 13.74 -12.10
N LYS A 8 10.01 12.73 -12.17
CA LYS A 8 9.59 12.06 -13.39
C LYS A 8 8.11 11.73 -13.29
N VAL A 9 7.36 11.96 -14.37
CA VAL A 9 5.97 11.50 -14.49
C VAL A 9 5.99 10.06 -14.99
N GLN A 10 5.41 9.13 -14.25
CA GLN A 10 5.37 7.71 -14.59
C GLN A 10 4.26 6.98 -13.82
N ASP A 11 3.68 5.93 -14.41
CA ASP A 11 2.87 4.96 -13.66
C ASP A 11 3.78 4.12 -12.75
N VAL A 12 3.35 3.89 -11.51
CA VAL A 12 4.11 3.10 -10.53
C VAL A 12 4.39 1.67 -11.03
N HIS A 13 3.48 1.10 -11.81
CA HIS A 13 3.62 -0.26 -12.35
C HIS A 13 4.64 -0.35 -13.49
N ASP A 14 4.91 0.78 -14.17
CA ASP A 14 5.85 0.87 -15.28
C ASP A 14 7.27 1.24 -14.83
N ILE A 15 7.51 1.44 -13.53
CA ILE A 15 8.85 1.71 -13.01
C ILE A 15 9.74 0.49 -13.27
N ASP A 16 10.82 0.67 -14.02
CA ASP A 16 11.87 -0.32 -14.19
C ASP A 16 12.90 -0.17 -13.07
N GLU A 17 12.88 -1.12 -12.13
CA GLU A 17 13.73 -1.11 -10.95
C GLU A 17 15.21 -1.34 -11.31
N SER A 18 15.50 -1.98 -12.44
CA SER A 18 16.86 -2.27 -12.88
C SER A 18 17.60 -1.01 -13.33
N THR A 19 16.87 -0.04 -13.88
CA THR A 19 17.42 1.24 -14.34
C THR A 19 17.20 2.38 -13.35
N THR A 20 16.17 2.29 -12.51
CA THR A 20 15.89 3.30 -11.47
C THR A 20 16.89 3.18 -10.29
N GLY A 21 17.37 1.97 -10.01
CA GLY A 21 18.24 1.70 -8.87
C GLY A 21 17.47 1.59 -7.56
N GLN A 22 18.18 1.68 -6.44
CA GLN A 22 17.60 1.53 -5.10
C GLN A 22 17.93 2.71 -4.20
N PHE A 23 17.01 3.03 -3.30
CA PHE A 23 17.04 4.15 -2.38
C PHE A 23 17.10 3.68 -0.94
N ASP A 24 17.81 4.41 -0.08
CA ASP A 24 17.85 4.13 1.36
C ASP A 24 16.46 4.19 1.99
N ILE A 25 15.64 5.12 1.52
CA ILE A 25 14.28 5.35 1.98
C ILE A 25 13.35 5.43 0.77
N VAL A 26 12.26 4.66 0.81
CA VAL A 26 11.16 4.76 -0.17
C VAL A 26 9.90 5.22 0.53
N LEU A 27 9.27 6.29 0.02
CA LEU A 27 8.03 6.84 0.55
C LEU A 27 6.90 6.58 -0.45
N MET A 28 5.86 5.89 -0.02
CA MET A 28 4.65 5.64 -0.79
C MET A 28 3.45 6.15 0.01
N LEU A 29 3.17 7.44 -0.16
CA LEU A 29 2.21 8.17 0.66
C LEU A 29 0.97 8.49 -0.16
N GLY A 30 -0.21 8.20 0.37
CA GLY A 30 -1.48 8.56 -0.27
C GLY A 30 -1.79 7.80 -1.56
N LEU A 31 -1.11 6.69 -1.88
CA LEU A 31 -1.14 6.10 -3.22
C LEU A 31 -1.96 4.81 -3.32
N ILE A 32 -1.62 3.79 -2.52
CA ILE A 32 -2.02 2.41 -2.88
C ILE A 32 -3.53 2.15 -2.85
N TYR A 33 -4.30 2.94 -2.10
CA TYR A 33 -5.75 2.78 -2.05
C TYR A 33 -6.47 3.29 -3.32
N HIS A 34 -5.79 4.01 -4.21
CA HIS A 34 -6.33 4.42 -5.51
C HIS A 34 -6.04 3.42 -6.64
N LEU A 35 -5.36 2.30 -6.33
CA LEU A 35 -4.86 1.37 -7.34
C LEU A 35 -5.74 0.13 -7.46
N GLU A 36 -5.90 -0.38 -8.68
CA GLU A 36 -6.43 -1.72 -8.97
C GLU A 36 -5.47 -2.84 -8.57
N ASN A 37 -4.16 -2.53 -8.55
CA ASN A 37 -3.11 -3.47 -8.18
C ASN A 37 -2.20 -2.92 -7.08
N PRO A 38 -2.71 -2.75 -5.84
CA PRO A 38 -1.90 -2.26 -4.73
C PRO A 38 -0.72 -3.18 -4.42
N ILE A 39 -0.86 -4.49 -4.64
CA ILE A 39 0.22 -5.47 -4.42
C ILE A 39 1.38 -5.24 -5.39
N GLY A 40 1.09 -4.94 -6.66
CA GLY A 40 2.09 -4.60 -7.67
C GLY A 40 2.93 -3.39 -7.26
N ALA A 41 2.28 -2.32 -6.83
CA ALA A 41 2.97 -1.13 -6.31
C ALA A 41 3.81 -1.43 -5.07
N ILE A 42 3.32 -2.24 -4.11
CA ILE A 42 4.11 -2.63 -2.92
C ILE A 42 5.36 -3.44 -3.32
N ARG A 43 5.28 -4.29 -4.36
CA ARG A 43 6.45 -5.01 -4.89
C ARG A 43 7.48 -4.06 -5.49
N LYS A 44 7.04 -3.06 -6.26
CA LYS A 44 7.91 -2.00 -6.80
C LYS A 44 8.60 -1.25 -5.65
N ALA A 45 7.86 -0.88 -4.62
CA ALA A 45 8.41 -0.20 -3.45
C ALA A 45 9.47 -1.03 -2.72
N HIS A 46 9.24 -2.34 -2.53
CA HIS A 46 10.21 -3.25 -1.93
C HIS A 46 11.48 -3.37 -2.78
N ALA A 47 11.34 -3.58 -4.09
CA ALA A 47 12.48 -3.74 -5.00
C ALA A 47 13.36 -2.49 -5.08
N LEU A 48 12.77 -1.29 -4.99
CA LEU A 48 13.47 0.00 -4.98
C LEU A 48 14.06 0.36 -3.60
N CYS A 49 13.80 -0.39 -2.54
CA CYS A 49 14.15 -0.03 -1.17
C CYS A 49 15.38 -0.78 -0.65
N LYS A 50 16.34 -0.06 -0.03
CA LYS A 50 17.50 -0.66 0.66
C LYS A 50 17.28 -0.84 2.15
N ASN A 51 16.72 0.16 2.85
CA ASN A 51 16.65 0.15 4.31
C ASN A 51 15.21 0.18 4.83
N VAL A 52 14.45 1.23 4.50
CA VAL A 52 13.08 1.40 5.01
C VAL A 52 12.11 1.96 3.96
N CYS A 53 10.95 1.30 3.83
CA CYS A 53 9.82 1.76 3.05
C CYS A 53 8.70 2.20 3.99
N LEU A 54 8.19 3.41 3.80
CA LEU A 54 7.02 3.92 4.51
C LEU A 54 5.84 3.96 3.56
N ILE A 55 4.80 3.19 3.88
CA ILE A 55 3.55 3.17 3.15
C ILE A 55 2.49 3.85 3.99
N GLU A 56 1.89 4.91 3.46
CA GLU A 56 0.74 5.57 4.05
C GLU A 56 -0.47 5.39 3.14
N THR A 57 -1.61 4.99 3.73
CA THR A 57 -2.82 4.66 2.98
C THR A 57 -4.07 4.82 3.83
N GLN A 58 -5.21 5.09 3.18
CA GLN A 58 -6.52 4.79 3.76
C GLN A 58 -6.73 3.29 3.90
N VAL A 59 -7.48 2.88 4.93
CA VAL A 59 -7.76 1.48 5.23
C VAL A 59 -9.24 1.21 5.42
N ALA A 60 -9.66 0.03 4.95
CA ALA A 60 -11.00 -0.49 5.12
C ALA A 60 -11.12 -1.32 6.42
N PRO A 61 -12.36 -1.55 6.92
CA PRO A 61 -12.60 -2.55 7.95
C PRO A 61 -12.10 -3.94 7.53
N ASN A 62 -11.66 -4.72 8.51
CA ASN A 62 -11.20 -6.07 8.26
C ASN A 62 -12.36 -7.09 8.26
N LEU A 63 -12.26 -8.08 7.37
CA LEU A 63 -13.05 -9.29 7.40
C LEU A 63 -12.12 -10.48 7.66
N SER A 64 -12.42 -11.27 8.69
CA SER A 64 -11.65 -12.46 9.07
C SER A 64 -12.54 -13.69 9.12
N GLY A 65 -11.98 -14.86 8.80
CA GLY A 65 -12.72 -16.12 8.85
C GLY A 65 -12.07 -17.20 8.00
N GLN A 66 -12.79 -18.29 7.81
CA GLN A 66 -12.46 -19.31 6.83
C GLN A 66 -13.20 -19.01 5.54
N LEU A 67 -12.51 -19.14 4.40
CA LEU A 67 -13.06 -18.98 3.08
C LEU A 67 -13.02 -20.32 2.34
N ASP A 68 -14.18 -20.75 1.83
CA ASP A 68 -14.27 -21.90 0.94
C ASP A 68 -13.37 -21.69 -0.28
N TRP A 69 -12.48 -22.64 -0.53
CA TRP A 69 -11.49 -22.53 -1.59
C TRP A 69 -11.72 -23.57 -2.68
N GLY A 70 -12.87 -23.47 -3.34
CA GLY A 70 -13.32 -24.40 -4.37
C GLY A 70 -14.20 -25.54 -3.85
N ASN A 71 -14.20 -25.83 -2.54
CA ASN A 71 -15.13 -26.76 -1.89
C ASN A 71 -15.33 -26.39 -0.41
N TYR A 72 -16.52 -26.65 0.15
CA TYR A 72 -16.86 -26.35 1.56
C TYR A 72 -16.01 -27.08 2.61
N THR A 73 -15.36 -28.19 2.24
CA THR A 73 -14.41 -28.91 3.10
C THR A 73 -12.96 -28.44 2.93
N PHE A 74 -12.67 -27.69 1.87
CA PHE A 74 -11.34 -27.16 1.58
C PHE A 74 -11.33 -25.65 1.81
N VAL A 75 -11.07 -25.26 3.05
CA VAL A 75 -11.11 -23.87 3.48
C VAL A 75 -9.72 -23.28 3.69
N LYS A 76 -9.58 -21.96 3.53
CA LYS A 76 -8.38 -21.21 3.85
C LYS A 76 -8.69 -20.05 4.80
N PRO A 77 -7.78 -19.72 5.73
CA PRO A 77 -7.94 -18.54 6.57
C PRO A 77 -7.79 -17.27 5.72
N MET A 78 -8.66 -16.30 5.96
CA MET A 78 -8.54 -14.94 5.43
C MET A 78 -7.42 -14.20 6.17
N MET A 79 -6.46 -13.65 5.43
CA MET A 79 -5.34 -12.89 6.01
C MET A 79 -5.62 -11.38 6.11
N GLY A 80 -6.74 -10.95 5.55
CA GLY A 80 -7.23 -9.58 5.52
C GLY A 80 -8.25 -9.40 4.40
N SER A 81 -8.69 -8.16 4.17
CA SER A 81 -9.67 -7.80 3.14
C SER A 81 -9.23 -6.58 2.33
N PHE A 82 -9.84 -6.43 1.16
CA PHE A 82 -9.87 -5.17 0.42
C PHE A 82 -11.32 -4.73 0.27
N ALA A 83 -11.57 -3.43 0.42
CA ALA A 83 -12.82 -2.82 -0.01
C ALA A 83 -12.64 -2.22 -1.41
N ILE A 84 -13.69 -2.30 -2.23
CA ILE A 84 -13.76 -1.62 -3.52
C ILE A 84 -14.35 -0.23 -3.27
N ILE A 85 -13.68 0.80 -3.80
CA ILE A 85 -14.17 2.18 -3.83
C ILE A 85 -14.33 2.56 -5.30
N ASP A 86 -15.48 3.15 -5.62
CA ASP A 86 -15.80 3.61 -6.97
C ASP A 86 -15.39 5.07 -7.12
N GLU A 87 -14.36 5.32 -7.92
CA GLU A 87 -13.88 6.64 -8.35
C GLU A 87 -14.01 6.79 -9.88
N THR A 88 -14.85 5.99 -10.55
CA THR A 88 -14.93 5.95 -12.03
C THR A 88 -15.38 7.27 -12.66
N GLU A 89 -16.19 8.05 -11.94
CA GLU A 89 -16.63 9.40 -12.34
C GLU A 89 -15.69 10.51 -11.87
N GLU A 90 -14.61 10.16 -11.15
CA GLU A 90 -13.73 11.12 -10.47
C GLU A 90 -12.27 11.09 -11.00
N THR A 91 -12.02 10.37 -12.10
CA THR A 91 -10.68 10.11 -12.67
C THR A 91 -9.87 11.34 -13.16
N HIS A 92 -10.43 12.55 -13.08
CA HIS A 92 -9.81 13.77 -13.56
C HIS A 92 -9.09 14.58 -12.47
N GLY A 93 -9.26 14.21 -11.20
CA GLY A 93 -8.61 14.89 -10.08
C GLY A 93 -7.13 14.52 -9.92
N PRO A 94 -6.29 15.45 -9.41
CA PRO A 94 -4.84 15.21 -9.24
C PRO A 94 -4.50 14.15 -8.18
N GLU A 95 -5.46 13.80 -7.32
CA GLU A 95 -5.31 12.87 -6.20
C GLU A 95 -6.23 11.65 -6.36
N MET A 96 -6.67 11.35 -7.57
CA MET A 96 -7.70 10.32 -7.83
C MET A 96 -7.11 9.17 -8.63
N SER A 97 -7.80 8.04 -8.62
CA SER A 97 -7.42 6.91 -9.45
C SER A 97 -7.40 7.27 -10.94
N THR A 98 -6.40 6.76 -11.66
CA THR A 98 -6.32 6.92 -13.11
C THR A 98 -7.24 5.97 -13.86
N THR A 99 -7.73 4.90 -13.21
CA THR A 99 -8.63 3.90 -13.81
C THR A 99 -9.99 3.81 -13.12
N GLY A 100 -10.13 4.38 -11.92
CA GLY A 100 -11.40 4.55 -11.21
C GLY A 100 -11.78 3.41 -10.27
N ILE A 101 -11.20 2.21 -10.40
CA ILE A 101 -11.46 1.09 -9.47
C ILE A 101 -10.38 1.05 -8.39
N CYS A 102 -10.77 1.37 -7.17
CA CYS A 102 -9.85 1.53 -6.06
C CYS A 102 -9.95 0.36 -5.08
N LEU A 103 -8.80 -0.14 -4.60
CA LEU A 103 -8.75 -1.21 -3.60
C LEU A 103 -8.11 -0.72 -2.30
N ALA A 104 -8.94 -0.38 -1.30
CA ALA A 104 -8.45 -0.01 0.02
C ALA A 104 -8.23 -1.27 0.89
N PRO A 105 -7.00 -1.53 1.37
CA PRO A 105 -6.71 -2.70 2.20
C PRO A 105 -7.23 -2.53 3.64
N SER A 106 -7.48 -3.64 4.34
CA SER A 106 -7.45 -3.63 5.81
C SER A 106 -5.99 -3.53 6.31
N ILE A 107 -5.80 -3.13 7.57
CA ILE A 107 -4.47 -3.05 8.19
C ILE A 107 -3.80 -4.44 8.15
N GLU A 108 -4.57 -5.49 8.41
CA GLU A 108 -4.13 -6.88 8.41
C GLU A 108 -3.65 -7.32 7.03
N ALA A 109 -4.43 -6.99 5.98
CA ALA A 109 -4.04 -7.26 4.60
C ALA A 109 -2.73 -6.56 4.25
N LEU A 110 -2.62 -5.25 4.52
CA LEU A 110 -1.42 -4.46 4.24
C LEU A 110 -0.18 -5.06 4.93
N MET A 111 -0.28 -5.27 6.24
CA MET A 111 0.80 -5.82 7.05
C MET A 111 1.21 -7.23 6.58
N TRP A 112 0.24 -8.07 6.21
CA TRP A 112 0.51 -9.41 5.70
C TRP A 112 1.16 -9.37 4.32
N ILE A 113 0.67 -8.54 3.41
CA ILE A 113 1.21 -8.37 2.06
C ILE A 113 2.66 -7.90 2.13
N MET A 114 2.96 -6.86 2.92
CA MET A 114 4.33 -6.37 3.05
C MET A 114 5.29 -7.48 3.52
N ARG A 115 4.90 -8.26 4.53
CA ARG A 115 5.69 -9.42 4.97
C ARG A 115 5.88 -10.46 3.86
N LYS A 116 4.86 -10.71 3.03
CA LYS A 116 4.91 -11.71 1.95
C LYS A 116 5.60 -11.22 0.68
N VAL A 117 5.65 -9.92 0.47
CA VAL A 117 6.44 -9.31 -0.61
C VAL A 117 7.93 -9.43 -0.32
N GLY A 118 8.33 -9.34 0.95
CA GLY A 118 9.71 -9.62 1.36
C GLY A 118 10.32 -8.66 2.39
N PHE A 119 9.53 -7.75 2.97
CA PHE A 119 10.02 -6.93 4.08
C PHE A 119 10.28 -7.83 5.30
N LYS A 120 11.50 -7.76 5.85
CA LYS A 120 11.95 -8.58 7.00
C LYS A 120 11.21 -8.22 8.28
N GLU A 121 10.94 -6.94 8.47
CA GLU A 121 10.17 -6.44 9.61
C GLU A 121 9.11 -5.45 9.10
N VAL A 122 7.89 -5.55 9.63
CA VAL A 122 6.78 -4.67 9.26
C VAL A 122 6.11 -4.17 10.53
N LYS A 123 6.07 -2.84 10.71
CA LYS A 123 5.55 -2.16 11.90
C LYS A 123 4.49 -1.15 11.52
N LEU A 124 3.33 -1.23 12.18
CA LEU A 124 2.36 -0.14 12.17
C LEU A 124 2.92 1.00 13.03
N ILE A 125 2.92 2.22 12.49
CA ILE A 125 3.31 3.42 13.25
C ILE A 125 2.08 3.90 14.01
N GLU A 126 2.17 3.90 15.34
CA GLU A 126 1.07 4.35 16.19
C GLU A 126 0.96 5.89 16.18
N PRO A 127 -0.24 6.44 15.95
CA PRO A 127 -0.47 7.88 15.99
C PRO A 127 -0.43 8.40 17.44
N GLN A 128 -0.08 9.68 17.60
CA GLN A 128 -0.25 10.40 18.87
C GLN A 128 -1.60 11.12 18.88
N ASP A 129 -2.11 11.48 20.07
CA ASP A 129 -3.44 12.08 20.23
C ASP A 129 -3.64 13.40 19.48
N HIS A 130 -2.55 14.13 19.25
CA HIS A 130 -2.53 15.41 18.54
C HIS A 130 -2.32 15.27 17.02
N HIS A 131 -2.16 14.03 16.50
CA HIS A 131 -2.06 13.80 15.07
C HIS A 131 -3.44 13.94 14.39
N TYR A 132 -3.42 14.04 13.06
CA TYR A 132 -4.61 14.11 12.22
C TYR A 132 -5.62 13.00 12.53
N GLU A 133 -6.91 13.35 12.51
CA GLU A 133 -8.00 12.49 13.00
C GLU A 133 -8.06 11.12 12.32
N GLN A 134 -7.82 11.05 11.01
CA GLN A 134 -7.85 9.76 10.30
C GLN A 134 -6.72 8.83 10.77
N HIS A 135 -5.56 9.39 11.11
CA HIS A 135 -4.47 8.62 11.71
C HIS A 135 -4.86 8.16 13.11
N ARG A 136 -5.31 9.10 13.95
CA ARG A 136 -5.73 8.82 15.34
C ARG A 136 -6.77 7.70 15.42
N PHE A 137 -7.73 7.67 14.50
CA PHE A 137 -8.79 6.66 14.46
C PHE A 137 -8.49 5.48 13.53
N LYS A 138 -7.24 5.33 13.07
CA LYS A 138 -6.78 4.24 12.18
C LYS A 138 -7.67 4.04 10.95
N LYS A 139 -8.19 5.14 10.39
CA LYS A 139 -8.83 5.19 9.06
C LYS A 139 -7.81 5.41 7.95
N ARG A 140 -6.69 6.01 8.32
CA ARG A 140 -5.47 6.18 7.54
C ARG A 140 -4.32 5.73 8.42
N VAL A 141 -3.38 4.98 7.87
CA VAL A 141 -2.28 4.41 8.64
C VAL A 141 -0.96 4.60 7.92
N MET A 142 0.12 4.64 8.69
CA MET A 142 1.48 4.55 8.17
C MET A 142 2.11 3.25 8.65
N VAL A 143 2.67 2.48 7.72
CA VAL A 143 3.36 1.21 7.99
C VAL A 143 4.80 1.30 7.51
N ALA A 144 5.73 0.97 8.38
CA ALA A 144 7.16 0.86 8.07
C ALA A 144 7.51 -0.59 7.73
N GLY A 145 8.11 -0.81 6.56
CA GLY A 145 8.71 -2.06 6.13
C GLY A 145 10.23 -1.94 6.05
N TYR A 146 10.96 -2.81 6.75
CA TYR A 146 12.42 -2.87 6.73
C TYR A 146 12.90 -4.03 5.84
N VAL A 147 13.93 -3.79 5.02
CA VAL A 147 14.42 -4.73 3.98
C VAL A 147 15.54 -5.63 4.47
#